data_AF-A0A7X9IXN8-F1
#
_entry.id   AF-A0A7X9IXN8-F1
#
_cell.length_a   1.000
_cell.length_b   1.000
_cell.length_c   1.000
_cell.angle_alpha   90.00
_cell.angle_beta   90.00
_cell.angle_gamma   90.00
#
_symmetry.space_group_name_H-M   'P 1'
#
loop_
_entity.id
_entity.type
_entity.pdbx_description
1 polymer ?
#
loop_
_entity_poly.entity_id
_entity_poly.type
_entity_poly.pdbx_seq_one_letter_code
_entity_poly.pdbx_strand_id
1 'polypeptide(L)'
;MRRPPTLRHAACGLVVLLAAGCTLEVHEVAPPPDAGAPDGGCFDGGLWCDGACIDPAISPDHCGACGVACGTHGDCVDGVCVCDPDYAWCPGGCTRLDSDRANCGACGVACAVGEACRRGACQ
;
A
#
# COMPACT_ATOMS: atom_id res chain seq x y z
N MET A 1 42.72 -2.60 -6.30
CA MET A 1 43.20 -2.53 -4.89
C MET A 1 42.02 -2.92 -4.00
N ARG A 2 42.11 -4.06 -3.31
CA ARG A 2 41.01 -4.65 -2.52
C ARG A 2 40.97 -3.99 -1.13
N ARG A 3 39.83 -3.41 -0.72
CA ARG A 3 39.61 -2.94 0.66
C ARG A 3 39.26 -4.16 1.54
N PRO A 4 39.87 -4.33 2.71
CA PRO A 4 39.54 -5.43 3.63
C PRO A 4 38.19 -5.19 4.34
N PRO A 5 37.45 -6.26 4.71
CA PRO A 5 36.25 -6.14 5.54
C PRO A 5 36.62 -5.81 6.99
N THR A 6 35.98 -4.78 7.56
CA THR A 6 36.06 -4.48 8.99
C THR A 6 35.39 -5.58 9.80
N LEU A 7 36.21 -6.29 10.56
CA LEU A 7 35.88 -7.33 11.52
C LEU A 7 34.85 -6.80 12.54
N ARG A 8 33.66 -7.42 12.62
CA ARG A 8 32.60 -7.02 13.55
C ARG A 8 32.26 -8.18 14.50
N HIS A 9 32.55 -7.93 15.78
CA HIS A 9 32.02 -8.51 17.01
C HIS A 9 32.55 -9.88 17.52
N ALA A 10 33.39 -9.80 18.55
CA ALA A 10 33.38 -10.72 19.68
C ALA A 10 33.79 -9.94 20.93
N ALA A 11 32.81 -9.48 21.71
CA ALA A 11 33.04 -9.03 23.08
C ALA A 11 31.83 -9.45 23.92
N CYS A 12 31.89 -10.70 24.37
CA CYS A 12 31.15 -11.16 25.53
C CYS A 12 31.81 -10.50 26.74
N GLY A 13 31.17 -9.48 27.33
CA GLY A 13 31.74 -8.68 28.41
C GLY A 13 30.71 -8.41 29.49
N LEU A 14 30.66 -9.33 30.46
CA LEU A 14 30.33 -9.18 31.88
C LEU A 14 29.14 -8.28 32.30
N VAL A 15 28.19 -8.92 32.98
CA VAL A 15 26.98 -8.35 33.57
C VAL A 15 27.29 -7.53 34.85
N VAL A 16 26.47 -6.49 35.07
CA VAL A 16 26.13 -5.76 36.32
C VAL A 16 27.04 -4.58 36.73
N LEU A 17 26.50 -3.35 36.70
CA LEU A 17 26.40 -2.43 37.87
C LEU A 17 25.77 -1.06 37.49
N LEU A 18 24.59 -0.81 38.08
CA LEU A 18 24.07 0.47 38.61
C LEU A 18 23.51 1.55 37.65
N ALA A 19 22.17 1.58 37.60
CA ALA A 19 21.28 2.75 37.63
C ALA A 19 21.67 4.02 36.84
N ALA A 20 21.09 4.16 35.65
CA ALA A 20 20.23 5.28 35.23
C ALA A 20 19.95 5.15 33.74
N GLY A 21 18.67 4.91 33.39
CA GLY A 21 18.10 5.14 32.07
C GLY A 21 18.91 4.72 30.84
N CYS A 22 18.76 3.47 30.42
CA CYS A 22 18.76 3.12 29.01
C CYS A 22 17.80 1.94 28.90
N THR A 23 16.54 2.21 28.62
CA THR A 23 15.68 1.18 28.03
C THR A 23 16.43 0.67 26.81
N LEU A 24 16.91 -0.56 26.87
CA LEU A 24 17.39 -1.27 25.69
C LEU A 24 16.15 -1.72 24.91
N GLU A 25 15.35 -0.74 24.49
CA GLU A 25 14.37 -0.90 23.44
C GLU A 25 15.18 -0.94 22.15
N VAL A 26 15.50 -2.16 21.73
CA VAL A 26 15.72 -2.45 20.33
C VAL A 26 14.38 -2.20 19.61
N HIS A 27 13.99 -0.94 19.46
CA HIS A 27 13.02 -0.56 18.44
C HIS A 27 13.68 -0.94 17.11
N GLU A 28 13.10 -1.98 16.52
CA GLU A 28 13.38 -2.58 15.23
C GLU A 28 14.22 -1.70 14.28
N VAL A 29 15.49 -2.09 14.06
CA VAL A 29 16.16 -1.70 12.82
C VAL A 29 15.53 -2.55 11.74
N ALA A 30 14.42 -2.08 11.18
CA ALA A 30 13.89 -2.60 9.93
C ALA A 30 15.06 -2.74 8.94
N PRO A 31 15.15 -3.83 8.14
CA PRO A 31 16.02 -3.79 6.97
C PRO A 31 15.67 -2.50 6.20
N PRO A 32 16.65 -1.72 5.70
CA PRO A 32 16.28 -0.56 4.88
C PRO A 32 15.34 -1.10 3.80
N PRO A 33 14.17 -0.49 3.57
CA PRO A 33 13.22 -1.05 2.61
C PRO A 33 13.77 -0.96 1.16
N ASP A 34 15.01 -0.48 1.04
CA ASP A 34 15.83 -0.48 -0.15
C ASP A 34 16.79 -1.70 -0.22
N ALA A 35 16.45 -2.60 -1.13
CA ALA A 35 17.41 -2.91 -2.18
C ALA A 35 16.69 -2.96 -3.55
N GLY A 36 16.02 -1.92 -4.06
CA GLY A 36 15.74 -0.55 -3.60
C GLY A 36 15.17 0.30 -4.73
N ALA A 37 15.04 1.62 -4.54
CA ALA A 37 15.22 2.61 -5.62
C ALA A 37 15.58 4.01 -5.07
N PRO A 38 16.88 4.33 -5.00
CA PRO A 38 17.40 5.55 -5.64
C PRO A 38 18.48 5.20 -6.68
N ASP A 39 18.00 4.86 -7.88
CA ASP A 39 18.75 4.76 -9.15
C ASP A 39 19.41 3.40 -9.46
N GLY A 40 19.08 2.37 -8.69
CA GLY A 40 19.33 0.97 -9.06
C GLY A 40 18.14 0.27 -9.73
N GLY A 41 17.02 0.98 -9.94
CA GLY A 41 15.77 0.45 -10.53
C GLY A 41 15.05 -0.58 -9.65
N CYS A 42 13.74 -0.75 -9.89
CA CYS A 42 13.03 -1.93 -9.43
C CYS A 42 13.27 -3.11 -10.40
N PHE A 43 12.81 -4.30 -10.02
CA PHE A 43 12.68 -5.42 -10.96
C PHE A 43 11.87 -5.01 -12.21
N ASP A 44 12.05 -5.72 -13.32
CA ASP A 44 11.36 -5.40 -14.58
C ASP A 44 9.84 -5.32 -14.37
N GLY A 45 9.27 -4.14 -14.63
CA GLY A 45 7.85 -3.85 -14.45
C GLY A 45 7.43 -3.39 -13.04
N GLY A 46 8.32 -3.48 -12.04
CA GLY A 46 8.05 -3.01 -10.68
C GLY A 46 8.13 -1.49 -10.54
N LEU A 47 7.35 -0.93 -9.61
CA LEU A 47 7.33 0.48 -9.25
C LEU A 47 7.84 0.68 -7.83
N TRP A 48 8.55 1.79 -7.60
CA TRP A 48 8.96 2.20 -6.27
C TRP A 48 7.81 2.95 -5.59
N CYS A 49 7.05 2.24 -4.75
CA CYS A 49 5.89 2.76 -4.04
C CYS A 49 6.06 2.52 -2.53
N ASP A 50 5.77 3.52 -1.70
CA ASP A 50 5.79 3.43 -0.23
C ASP A 50 7.09 2.84 0.36
N GLY A 51 8.21 3.13 -0.30
CA GLY A 51 9.54 2.69 0.12
C GLY A 51 9.90 1.27 -0.29
N ALA A 52 9.11 0.59 -1.14
CA ALA A 52 9.41 -0.75 -1.63
C ALA A 52 9.20 -0.86 -3.15
N CYS A 53 9.83 -1.85 -3.77
CA CYS A 53 9.50 -2.24 -5.14
C CYS A 53 8.25 -3.12 -5.13
N ILE A 54 7.21 -2.65 -5.81
CA ILE A 54 5.90 -3.27 -5.86
C ILE A 54 5.56 -3.63 -7.29
N ASP A 55 4.96 -4.80 -7.50
CA ASP A 55 4.48 -5.21 -8.82
C ASP A 55 3.09 -4.60 -9.05
N PRO A 56 2.98 -3.57 -9.92
CA PRO A 56 1.71 -2.92 -10.16
C PRO A 56 0.74 -3.81 -10.95
N ALA A 57 1.19 -4.93 -11.54
CA ALA A 57 0.33 -5.81 -12.30
C ALA A 57 -0.62 -6.62 -11.42
N ILE A 58 -0.26 -6.82 -10.14
CA ILE A 58 -0.96 -7.71 -9.21
C ILE A 58 -1.20 -7.11 -7.82
N SER A 59 -0.62 -5.94 -7.52
CA SER A 59 -0.83 -5.29 -6.22
C SER A 59 -2.20 -4.61 -6.16
N PRO A 60 -3.11 -5.02 -5.24
CA PRO A 60 -4.41 -4.37 -5.09
C PRO A 60 -4.31 -2.94 -4.55
N ASP A 61 -3.21 -2.56 -3.90
CA ASP A 61 -2.99 -1.22 -3.34
C ASP A 61 -2.23 -0.27 -4.30
N HIS A 62 -1.64 -0.83 -5.37
CA HIS A 62 -0.80 -0.12 -6.34
C HIS A 62 -1.04 -0.58 -7.79
N CYS A 63 -2.31 -0.83 -8.14
CA CYS A 63 -2.69 -1.46 -9.38
C CYS A 63 -2.48 -0.52 -10.58
N GLY A 64 -1.53 -0.87 -11.46
CA GLY A 64 -1.12 -0.08 -12.62
C GLY A 64 -0.26 1.15 -12.28
N ALA A 65 -0.38 1.71 -11.07
CA ALA A 65 0.44 2.82 -10.58
C ALA A 65 0.48 2.89 -9.04
N CYS A 66 1.49 3.56 -8.49
CA CYS A 66 1.58 3.80 -7.05
C CYS A 66 0.34 4.54 -6.52
N GLY A 67 -0.16 4.09 -5.38
CA GLY A 67 -1.35 4.61 -4.71
C GLY A 67 -2.70 4.35 -5.40
N VAL A 68 -2.73 3.62 -6.53
CA VAL A 68 -3.98 3.21 -7.17
C VAL A 68 -4.50 1.95 -6.49
N ALA A 69 -5.31 2.14 -5.46
CA ALA A 69 -5.95 1.02 -4.76
C ALA A 69 -7.26 0.60 -5.44
N CYS A 70 -7.46 -0.70 -5.62
CA CYS A 70 -8.72 -1.27 -6.09
C CYS A 70 -9.85 -1.18 -5.05
N GLY A 71 -9.47 -1.14 -3.77
CA GLY A 71 -10.38 -1.15 -2.62
C GLY A 71 -10.79 -2.57 -2.21
N THR A 72 -11.69 -2.68 -1.23
CA THR A 72 -12.11 -3.99 -0.65
C THR A 72 -12.95 -4.87 -1.58
N HIS A 73 -13.36 -4.36 -2.74
CA HIS A 73 -14.25 -5.04 -3.68
C HIS A 73 -13.66 -5.10 -5.09
N GLY A 74 -12.33 -5.14 -5.18
CA GLY A 74 -11.65 -5.32 -6.45
C GLY A 74 -10.28 -5.95 -6.28
N ASP A 75 -9.92 -6.74 -7.28
CA ASP A 75 -8.61 -7.34 -7.43
C ASP A 75 -7.82 -6.61 -8.51
N CYS A 76 -6.48 -6.65 -8.42
CA CYS A 76 -5.62 -6.18 -9.50
C CYS A 76 -5.32 -7.32 -10.47
N VAL A 77 -5.74 -7.16 -11.72
CA VAL A 77 -5.50 -8.12 -12.79
C VAL A 77 -4.81 -7.42 -13.95
N ASP A 78 -3.57 -7.80 -14.22
CA ASP A 78 -2.73 -7.23 -15.28
C ASP A 78 -2.64 -5.69 -15.23
N GLY A 79 -2.58 -5.13 -14.01
CA GLY A 79 -2.47 -3.69 -13.78
C GLY A 79 -3.77 -2.91 -13.90
N VAL A 80 -4.91 -3.62 -13.95
CA VAL A 80 -6.25 -3.03 -13.98
C VAL A 80 -7.07 -3.56 -12.82
N CYS A 81 -7.75 -2.65 -12.11
CA CYS A 81 -8.69 -3.05 -11.07
C CYS A 81 -9.93 -3.69 -11.70
N VAL A 82 -10.18 -4.94 -11.31
CA VAL A 82 -11.37 -5.70 -11.67
C VAL A 82 -12.26 -5.77 -10.44
N CYS A 83 -13.44 -5.18 -10.52
CA CYS A 83 -14.37 -5.15 -9.40
C CYS A 83 -15.19 -6.43 -9.27
N ASP A 84 -15.57 -6.74 -8.04
CA ASP A 84 -16.57 -7.75 -7.71
C ASP A 84 -17.88 -7.53 -8.50
N PRO A 85 -18.70 -8.58 -8.70
CA PRO A 85 -20.06 -8.41 -9.20
C PRO A 85 -20.83 -7.34 -8.41
N ASP A 86 -21.61 -6.53 -9.12
CA ASP A 86 -22.39 -5.39 -8.60
C ASP A 86 -21.57 -4.14 -8.18
N TYR A 87 -20.24 -4.16 -8.33
CA TYR A 87 -19.38 -3.00 -8.15
C TYR A 87 -18.90 -2.46 -9.48
N ALA A 88 -18.67 -1.14 -9.54
CA ALA A 88 -18.09 -0.48 -10.69
C ALA A 88 -16.78 0.22 -10.31
N TRP A 89 -15.85 0.28 -11.26
CA TRP A 89 -14.61 1.03 -11.10
C TRP A 89 -14.91 2.54 -11.15
N CYS A 90 -14.83 3.20 -10.00
CA CYS A 90 -15.02 4.64 -9.85
C CYS A 90 -13.72 5.31 -9.36
N PRO A 91 -13.61 6.65 -9.47
CA PRO A 91 -12.56 7.38 -8.76
C PRO A 91 -12.59 7.04 -7.27
N GLY A 92 -11.51 6.46 -6.76
CA GLY A 92 -11.39 6.04 -5.35
C GLY A 92 -11.67 4.55 -5.09
N GLY A 93 -11.96 3.74 -6.12
CA GLY A 93 -12.04 2.29 -5.98
C GLY A 93 -13.35 1.68 -6.48
N CYS A 94 -13.46 0.36 -6.33
CA CYS A 94 -14.67 -0.39 -6.64
C CYS A 94 -15.84 0.02 -5.73
N THR A 95 -16.89 0.55 -6.34
CA THR A 95 -18.00 1.23 -5.65
C THR A 95 -19.36 0.63 -6.03
N ARG A 96 -20.26 0.46 -5.05
CA ARG A 96 -21.64 0.02 -5.29
C ARG A 96 -22.51 1.15 -5.83
N LEU A 97 -22.83 1.10 -7.11
CA LEU A 97 -23.67 2.13 -7.74
C LEU A 97 -25.14 2.06 -7.32
N ASP A 98 -25.58 0.96 -6.72
CA ASP A 98 -27.00 0.73 -6.40
C ASP A 98 -27.45 1.28 -5.05
N SER A 99 -26.48 1.68 -4.22
CA SER A 99 -26.67 2.02 -2.81
C SER A 99 -25.73 3.13 -2.30
N ASP A 100 -24.63 3.42 -2.99
CA ASP A 100 -23.80 4.57 -2.66
C ASP A 100 -24.48 5.88 -3.08
N ARG A 101 -24.77 6.73 -2.10
CA ARG A 101 -25.38 8.05 -2.31
C ARG A 101 -24.48 8.99 -3.11
N ALA A 102 -23.16 8.84 -3.07
CA ALA A 102 -22.22 9.69 -3.81
C ALA A 102 -21.97 9.22 -5.25
N ASN A 103 -22.39 7.99 -5.60
CA ASN A 103 -22.13 7.32 -6.87
C ASN A 103 -23.38 6.57 -7.37
N CYS A 104 -24.57 7.15 -7.22
CA CYS A 104 -25.83 6.46 -7.46
C CYS A 104 -26.13 6.32 -8.96
N GLY A 105 -26.16 5.09 -9.45
CA GLY A 105 -26.40 4.74 -10.86
C GLY A 105 -25.18 4.93 -11.76
N ALA A 106 -24.26 5.85 -11.43
CA ALA A 106 -22.97 6.02 -12.07
C ALA A 106 -21.97 6.73 -11.14
N CYS A 107 -20.67 6.58 -11.43
CA CYS A 107 -19.61 7.23 -10.67
C CYS A 107 -19.78 8.76 -10.66
N GLY A 108 -19.66 9.38 -9.48
CA GLY A 108 -19.79 10.82 -9.28
C GLY A 108 -21.22 11.35 -9.32
N VAL A 109 -22.23 10.51 -9.50
CA VAL A 109 -23.65 10.91 -9.44
C VAL A 109 -24.10 10.92 -7.98
N ALA A 110 -24.00 12.07 -7.34
CA ALA A 110 -24.46 12.24 -5.97
C ALA A 110 -25.97 12.56 -5.90
N CYS A 111 -26.69 11.91 -5.00
CA CYS A 111 -28.09 12.25 -4.72
C CYS A 111 -28.21 13.57 -3.95
N ALA A 112 -29.35 14.24 -4.09
CA ALA A 112 -29.61 15.49 -3.38
C ALA A 112 -29.70 15.28 -1.87
N VAL A 113 -29.60 16.39 -1.12
CA VAL A 113 -29.75 16.35 0.34
C VAL A 113 -31.14 15.81 0.70
N GLY A 114 -31.16 14.73 1.49
CA GLY A 114 -32.38 14.06 1.92
C GLY A 114 -32.79 12.85 1.07
N GLU A 115 -32.16 12.64 -0.09
CA GLU A 115 -32.38 11.46 -0.93
C GLU A 115 -31.45 10.30 -0.54
N ALA A 116 -31.92 9.08 -0.77
CA ALA A 116 -31.13 7.86 -0.66
C ALA A 116 -30.90 7.25 -2.05
N CYS A 117 -29.77 6.56 -2.23
CA CYS A 117 -29.59 5.71 -3.39
C CYS A 117 -30.31 4.38 -3.17
N ARG A 118 -31.26 4.04 -4.05
CA ARG A 118 -31.95 2.76 -4.01
C ARG A 118 -32.01 2.18 -5.41
N ARG A 119 -31.40 1.00 -5.58
CA ARG A 119 -31.33 0.29 -6.88
C ARG A 119 -30.79 1.17 -8.01
N GLY A 120 -29.84 2.04 -7.69
CA GLY A 120 -29.18 2.92 -8.66
C GLY A 120 -29.95 4.19 -9.02
N ALA A 121 -30.97 4.54 -8.24
CA ALA A 121 -31.72 5.79 -8.41
C ALA A 121 -31.82 6.57 -7.08
N CYS A 122 -31.73 7.89 -7.18
CA CYS A 122 -31.95 8.81 -6.05
C CYS A 122 -33.45 8.98 -5.80
N GLN A 123 -33.88 8.79 -4.55
CA GLN A 123 -35.29 8.86 -4.12
C GLN A 123 -35.47 8.98 -2.61
#